data_AF-A0A7J3P2Y0-F1
#
_entry.id   AF-A0A7J3P2Y0-F1
#
_cell.length_a   1.000
_cell.length_b   1.000
_cell.length_c   1.000
_cell.angle_alpha   90.00
_cell.angle_beta   90.00
_cell.angle_gamma   90.00
#
_symmetry.space_group_name_H-M   'P 1'
#
loop_
_entity.id
_entity.type
_entity.pdbx_description
1 polymer ?
#
loop_
_entity_poly.entity_id
_entity_poly.type
_entity_poly.pdbx_seq_one_letter_code
_entity_poly.pdbx_strand_id
1 'polypeptide(L)'
;TAALDVIGASHAYDVGAGEVVAMDHLVLRRDSTGKGRERPCAFELVYLSRHDSSVFGIEVARVREEMGRRMAEEDDIEADVVVGVPETSYPAAMAYSEVRGIPCRLGFVRTGTHSRSALKPSQLERAIALQLKLNPVRSSVAGKRVVLVDDSVVRGNTLKHVVSTLRRRGATEVHVRVCSPRLLNGCPFGTEVPPADELIAASLDDHTLSAVIGCDSMSFLRLEDLLEVVGRYGIRPCAHCFGGGLGGEGDG
;
A
#
# COMPACT_ATOMS: atom_id res chain seq x y z
N THR A 1 10.56 -12.78 -4.90
CA THR A 1 11.95 -13.29 -5.11
C THR A 1 12.93 -12.94 -4.01
N ALA A 2 12.75 -11.87 -3.21
CA ALA A 2 13.78 -11.34 -2.30
C ALA A 2 14.49 -12.38 -1.38
N ALA A 3 13.79 -13.42 -0.92
CA ALA A 3 14.41 -14.47 -0.11
C ALA A 3 15.50 -15.25 -0.85
N LEU A 4 15.33 -15.48 -2.16
CA LEU A 4 16.33 -16.13 -3.02
C LEU A 4 17.56 -15.24 -3.18
N ASP A 5 17.34 -13.95 -3.40
CA ASP A 5 18.41 -12.96 -3.61
C ASP A 5 19.33 -12.86 -2.38
N VAL A 6 18.75 -12.88 -1.16
CA VAL A 6 19.50 -12.83 0.10
C VAL A 6 20.46 -14.01 0.26
N ILE A 7 20.11 -15.19 -0.26
CA ILE A 7 20.96 -16.40 -0.17
C ILE A 7 21.82 -16.62 -1.42
N GLY A 8 21.78 -15.71 -2.40
CA GLY A 8 22.51 -15.81 -3.66
C GLY A 8 21.94 -16.86 -4.63
N ALA A 9 20.68 -17.28 -4.45
CA ALA A 9 20.01 -18.19 -5.37
C ALA A 9 19.40 -17.42 -6.55
N SER A 10 19.48 -17.98 -7.75
CA SER A 10 18.79 -17.42 -8.92
C SER A 10 17.32 -17.81 -8.93
N HIS A 11 16.43 -16.86 -9.26
CA HIS A 11 15.04 -17.18 -9.56
C HIS A 11 14.96 -18.00 -10.85
N ALA A 12 14.36 -19.19 -10.76
CA ALA A 12 14.20 -20.07 -11.91
C ALA A 12 12.87 -19.80 -12.64
N TYR A 13 11.76 -19.82 -11.90
CA TYR A 13 10.41 -19.55 -12.39
C TYR A 13 9.41 -19.44 -11.21
N ASP A 14 8.21 -18.91 -11.47
CA ASP A 14 7.10 -18.89 -10.51
C ASP A 14 6.24 -20.16 -10.63
N VAL A 15 5.93 -20.81 -9.50
CA VAL A 15 5.04 -21.98 -9.47
C VAL A 15 3.65 -21.59 -9.95
N GLY A 16 3.20 -22.19 -11.06
CA GLY A 16 1.92 -21.86 -11.70
C GLY A 16 0.70 -22.34 -10.90
N ALA A 17 -0.48 -21.82 -11.24
CA ALA A 17 -1.71 -22.25 -10.57
C ALA A 17 -2.00 -23.74 -10.82
N GLY A 18 -2.22 -24.48 -9.73
CA GLY A 18 -2.45 -25.94 -9.78
C GLY A 18 -1.20 -26.75 -10.11
N GLU A 19 -0.03 -26.12 -10.19
CA GLU A 19 1.24 -26.81 -10.39
C GLU A 19 1.72 -27.45 -9.08
N VAL A 20 2.21 -28.69 -9.19
CA VAL A 20 2.87 -29.42 -8.12
C VAL A 20 4.33 -29.61 -8.50
N VAL A 21 5.23 -29.15 -7.63
CA VAL A 21 6.67 -29.30 -7.80
C VAL A 21 7.18 -30.25 -6.72
N ALA A 22 7.73 -31.39 -7.13
CA ALA A 22 8.34 -32.37 -6.26
C ALA A 22 9.84 -32.42 -6.54
N MET A 23 10.66 -32.29 -5.50
CA MET A 23 12.12 -32.32 -5.62
C MET A 23 12.68 -33.39 -4.68
N ASP A 24 13.55 -34.23 -5.21
CA ASP A 24 14.41 -35.13 -4.42
C ASP A 24 15.90 -34.76 -4.62
N HIS A 25 16.81 -35.58 -4.12
CA HIS A 25 18.26 -35.33 -4.16
C HIS A 25 18.87 -35.39 -5.58
N LEU A 26 18.14 -35.88 -6.59
CA LEU A 26 18.62 -36.08 -7.96
C LEU A 26 17.67 -35.51 -9.03
N VAL A 27 16.38 -35.35 -8.73
CA VAL A 27 15.33 -35.08 -9.71
C VAL A 27 14.38 -33.99 -9.24
N LEU A 28 14.08 -33.07 -10.15
CA LEU A 28 12.97 -32.14 -10.05
C LEU A 28 11.85 -32.62 -10.98
N ARG A 29 10.66 -32.85 -10.42
CA ARG A 29 9.45 -33.25 -11.14
C ARG A 29 8.39 -32.17 -11.01
N ARG A 30 7.69 -31.91 -12.10
CA ARG A 30 6.61 -30.93 -12.19
C ARG A 30 5.39 -31.63 -12.77
N ASP A 31 4.25 -31.43 -12.13
CA ASP A 31 2.95 -31.93 -12.57
C ASP A 31 1.93 -30.81 -12.43
N SER A 32 0.77 -30.93 -13.08
CA SER A 32 -0.30 -29.93 -12.98
C SER A 32 -1.67 -30.59 -12.98
N THR A 33 -2.51 -30.17 -12.06
CA THR A 33 -3.91 -30.63 -11.99
C THR A 33 -4.82 -29.96 -13.03
N GLY A 34 -4.28 -29.07 -13.87
CA GLY A 34 -4.99 -28.34 -14.93
C GLY A 34 -4.73 -26.83 -14.89
N LYS A 35 -5.06 -26.12 -15.99
CA LYS A 35 -4.90 -24.66 -16.09
C LYS A 35 -6.09 -23.95 -15.43
N GLY A 36 -5.98 -23.66 -14.13
CA GLY A 36 -6.87 -22.69 -13.49
C GLY A 36 -6.66 -21.29 -14.08
N ARG A 37 -7.69 -20.44 -14.07
CA ARG A 37 -7.51 -19.01 -14.37
C ARG A 37 -6.66 -18.38 -13.26
N GLU A 38 -5.46 -17.94 -13.59
CA GLU A 38 -4.59 -17.23 -12.66
C GLU A 38 -5.17 -15.84 -12.37
N ARG A 39 -5.49 -15.58 -11.09
CA ARG A 39 -5.87 -14.26 -10.59
C ARG A 39 -4.94 -13.88 -9.45
N PRO A 40 -3.71 -13.46 -9.74
CA PRO A 40 -2.75 -13.08 -8.71
C PRO A 40 -3.30 -11.96 -7.84
N CYS A 41 -2.95 -11.96 -6.56
CA CYS A 41 -3.49 -10.99 -5.60
C CYS A 41 -2.97 -9.58 -5.90
N ALA A 42 -3.87 -8.62 -6.17
CA ALA A 42 -3.46 -7.21 -6.31
C ALA A 42 -2.83 -6.68 -5.02
N PHE A 43 -3.29 -7.14 -3.86
CA PHE A 43 -2.81 -6.69 -2.55
C PHE A 43 -1.34 -7.05 -2.29
N GLU A 44 -0.80 -8.08 -2.96
CA GLU A 44 0.64 -8.40 -2.94
C GLU A 44 1.47 -7.26 -3.53
N LEU A 45 1.06 -6.75 -4.69
CA LEU A 45 1.74 -5.66 -5.38
C LEU A 45 1.57 -4.33 -4.62
N VAL A 46 0.37 -4.10 -4.08
CA VAL A 46 0.05 -2.87 -3.33
C VAL A 46 0.82 -2.79 -2.01
N TYR A 47 0.81 -3.85 -1.20
CA TYR A 47 1.24 -3.76 0.21
C TYR A 47 2.15 -4.90 0.69
N LEU A 48 1.77 -6.16 0.49
CA LEU A 48 2.38 -7.27 1.24
C LEU A 48 3.84 -7.55 0.85
N SER A 49 4.14 -7.50 -0.46
CA SER A 49 5.46 -7.86 -0.94
C SER A 49 6.48 -6.76 -0.67
N ARG A 50 7.73 -7.16 -0.44
CA ARG A 50 8.86 -6.24 -0.32
C ARG A 50 9.15 -5.58 -1.68
N HIS A 51 9.65 -4.35 -1.64
CA HIS A 51 9.99 -3.59 -2.84
C HIS A 51 11.02 -4.28 -3.73
N ASP A 52 11.95 -5.02 -3.13
CA ASP A 52 13.01 -5.78 -3.81
C ASP A 52 12.54 -7.17 -4.30
N SER A 53 11.24 -7.43 -4.30
CA SER A 53 10.68 -8.65 -4.90
C SER A 53 10.15 -8.41 -6.30
N SER A 54 10.39 -9.40 -7.16
CA SER A 54 9.51 -9.70 -8.29
C SER A 54 8.48 -10.74 -7.84
N VAL A 55 7.21 -10.47 -8.12
CA VAL A 55 6.08 -11.37 -7.82
C VAL A 55 5.16 -11.38 -9.04
N PHE A 56 4.74 -12.56 -9.47
CA PHE A 56 3.97 -12.76 -10.70
C PHE A 56 4.74 -12.24 -11.95
N GLY A 57 6.06 -12.34 -11.93
CA GLY A 57 6.93 -11.73 -12.95
C GLY A 57 6.95 -10.20 -12.96
N ILE A 58 6.38 -9.52 -11.95
CA ILE A 58 6.33 -8.05 -11.86
C ILE A 58 7.19 -7.54 -10.71
N GLU A 59 8.06 -6.58 -10.99
CA GLU A 59 8.83 -5.85 -9.96
C GLU A 59 7.90 -4.97 -9.10
N VAL A 60 7.86 -5.25 -7.80
CA VAL A 60 6.93 -4.60 -6.87
C VAL A 60 7.19 -3.10 -6.75
N ALA A 61 8.47 -2.68 -6.65
CA ALA A 61 8.83 -1.26 -6.60
C ALA A 61 8.30 -0.50 -7.82
N ARG A 62 8.47 -1.04 -9.03
CA ARG A 62 8.06 -0.43 -10.28
C ARG A 62 6.56 -0.23 -10.39
N VAL A 63 5.77 -1.21 -9.91
CA VAL A 63 4.30 -1.08 -9.87
C VAL A 63 3.89 0.06 -8.93
N ARG A 64 4.49 0.13 -7.74
CA ARG A 64 4.18 1.18 -6.76
C ARG A 64 4.57 2.57 -7.25
N GLU A 65 5.68 2.70 -7.96
CA GLU A 65 6.03 3.96 -8.64
C GLU A 65 4.96 4.35 -9.67
N GLU A 66 4.56 3.43 -10.54
CA GLU A 66 3.56 3.72 -11.57
C GLU A 66 2.21 4.11 -10.96
N MET A 67 1.79 3.43 -9.89
CA MET A 67 0.61 3.81 -9.13
C MET A 67 0.73 5.24 -8.57
N GLY A 68 1.91 5.62 -8.06
CA GLY A 68 2.20 6.98 -7.62
C GLY A 68 2.14 8.02 -8.75
N ARG A 69 2.62 7.67 -9.95
CA ARG A 69 2.52 8.54 -11.15
C ARG A 69 1.06 8.78 -11.53
N ARG A 70 0.26 7.72 -11.63
CA ARG A 70 -1.18 7.83 -11.95
C ARG A 70 -1.94 8.70 -10.97
N MET A 71 -1.69 8.49 -9.68
CA MET A 71 -2.31 9.30 -8.63
C MET A 71 -1.92 10.78 -8.74
N ALA A 72 -0.71 11.10 -9.19
CA ALA A 72 -0.25 12.47 -9.37
C ALA A 72 -0.79 13.15 -10.64
N GLU A 73 -1.03 12.40 -11.71
CA GLU A 73 -1.55 12.95 -12.98
C GLU A 73 -2.94 13.58 -12.81
N GLU A 74 -3.76 13.03 -11.91
CA GLU A 74 -5.14 13.48 -11.67
C GLU A 74 -5.28 14.45 -10.49
N ASP A 75 -4.19 14.74 -9.80
CA ASP A 75 -4.19 15.54 -8.59
C ASP A 75 -3.79 16.99 -8.89
N ASP A 76 -4.63 17.92 -8.49
CA ASP A 76 -4.49 19.35 -8.77
C ASP A 76 -4.06 20.16 -7.54
N ILE A 77 -3.79 19.50 -6.41
CA ILE A 77 -3.37 20.16 -5.18
C ILE A 77 -2.06 20.95 -5.35
N GLU A 78 -2.04 22.14 -4.75
CA GLU A 78 -0.84 22.88 -4.47
C GLU A 78 -0.26 22.50 -3.10
N ALA A 79 0.98 22.03 -3.08
CA ALA A 79 1.69 21.72 -1.84
C ALA A 79 3.19 22.02 -1.95
N ASP A 80 3.87 22.09 -0.80
CA ASP A 80 5.26 22.52 -0.72
C ASP A 80 6.22 21.34 -0.50
N VAL A 81 5.70 20.18 -0.08
CA VAL A 81 6.50 18.97 0.16
C VAL A 81 5.66 17.70 0.03
N VAL A 82 6.27 16.67 -0.55
CA VAL A 82 5.74 15.30 -0.54
C VAL A 82 6.49 14.48 0.51
N VAL A 83 5.76 13.72 1.32
CA VAL A 83 6.32 12.78 2.30
C VAL A 83 5.59 11.44 2.22
N GLY A 84 6.33 10.34 2.16
CA GLY A 84 5.77 8.99 2.26
C GLY A 84 5.73 8.49 3.71
N VAL A 85 4.65 7.78 4.07
CA VAL A 85 4.59 6.95 5.29
C VAL A 85 5.54 5.75 5.13
N PRO A 86 6.55 5.60 6.00
CA PRO A 86 7.54 4.53 5.84
C PRO A 86 6.94 3.13 5.99
N GLU A 87 7.34 2.13 5.21
CA GLU A 87 8.32 2.16 4.10
C GLU A 87 7.67 1.86 2.74
N THR A 88 6.49 1.23 2.75
CA THR A 88 5.77 0.76 1.56
C THR A 88 5.53 1.87 0.54
N SER A 89 5.17 3.06 1.01
CA SER A 89 4.73 4.18 0.17
C SER A 89 5.87 4.95 -0.50
N TYR A 90 7.13 4.69 -0.16
CA TYR A 90 8.26 5.49 -0.67
C TYR A 90 8.37 5.56 -2.20
N PRO A 91 8.28 4.45 -2.97
CA PRO A 91 8.35 4.55 -4.43
C PRO A 91 7.20 5.36 -5.01
N ALA A 92 5.99 5.20 -4.45
CA ALA A 92 4.82 5.98 -4.86
C ALA A 92 4.99 7.46 -4.55
N ALA A 93 5.51 7.81 -3.37
CA ALA A 93 5.75 9.19 -2.97
C ALA A 93 6.81 9.89 -3.84
N MET A 94 7.88 9.16 -4.19
CA MET A 94 8.92 9.65 -5.09
C MET A 94 8.37 9.88 -6.49
N ALA A 95 7.64 8.91 -7.03
CA ALA A 95 7.05 9.04 -8.37
C ALA A 95 5.97 10.13 -8.43
N TYR A 96 5.15 10.26 -7.39
CA TYR A 96 4.17 11.35 -7.27
C TYR A 96 4.87 12.71 -7.27
N SER A 97 5.96 12.83 -6.51
CA SER A 97 6.80 14.04 -6.43
C SER A 97 7.40 14.43 -7.78
N GLU A 98 7.89 13.46 -8.56
CA GLU A 98 8.43 13.67 -9.90
C GLU A 98 7.37 14.24 -10.85
N VAL A 99 6.17 13.67 -10.86
CA VAL A 99 5.08 14.11 -11.74
C VAL A 99 4.56 15.50 -11.37
N ARG A 100 4.38 15.79 -10.07
CA ARG A 100 3.89 17.10 -9.60
C ARG A 100 4.96 18.20 -9.57
N GLY A 101 6.24 17.84 -9.66
CA GLY A 101 7.34 18.78 -9.47
C GLY A 101 7.45 19.33 -8.03
N ILE A 102 6.83 18.66 -7.06
CA ILE A 102 6.86 19.05 -5.63
C ILE A 102 7.97 18.26 -4.95
N PRO A 103 8.90 18.87 -4.20
CA PRO A 103 10.03 18.16 -3.63
C PRO A 103 9.64 17.07 -2.62
N CYS A 104 10.07 15.83 -2.86
CA CYS A 104 10.02 14.76 -1.87
C CYS A 104 11.09 14.95 -0.78
N ARG A 105 10.73 14.73 0.48
CA ARG A 105 11.65 14.84 1.63
C ARG A 105 11.44 13.68 2.60
N LEU A 106 12.46 13.42 3.41
CA LEU A 106 12.34 12.53 4.55
C LEU A 106 11.32 13.12 5.55
N GLY A 107 10.11 12.56 5.57
CA GLY A 107 9.01 13.07 6.41
C GLY A 107 9.03 12.51 7.83
N PHE A 108 9.54 11.29 8.02
CA PHE A 108 9.45 10.57 9.28
C PHE A 108 10.76 9.86 9.60
N VAL A 109 11.07 9.77 10.89
CA VAL A 109 12.07 8.87 11.45
C VAL A 109 11.33 7.80 12.24
N ARG A 110 11.68 6.54 11.99
CA ARG A 110 11.13 5.41 12.74
C ARG A 110 11.82 5.34 14.10
N THR A 111 11.05 5.54 15.17
CA THR A 111 11.59 5.67 16.55
C THR A 111 11.37 4.45 17.44
N GLY A 112 10.73 3.38 16.94
CA GLY A 112 10.38 2.20 17.73
C GLY A 112 10.81 0.88 17.07
N THR A 113 11.27 -0.06 17.89
CA THR A 113 11.44 -1.48 17.53
C THR A 113 10.10 -2.12 17.16
N HIS A 114 10.09 -3.19 16.34
CA HIS A 114 8.89 -3.95 15.89
C HIS A 114 7.99 -4.54 17.02
N SER A 115 8.19 -4.16 18.29
CA SER A 115 7.47 -4.72 19.43
C SER A 115 5.98 -4.35 19.39
N ARG A 116 5.15 -5.38 19.60
CA ARG A 116 3.69 -5.34 19.44
C ARG A 116 3.08 -4.33 20.40
N SER A 117 2.65 -3.17 19.86
CA SER A 117 1.88 -2.16 20.60
C SER A 117 0.60 -2.73 21.24
N ALA A 118 0.09 -3.87 20.74
CA ALA A 118 -1.06 -4.59 21.29
C ALA A 118 -0.84 -5.17 22.71
N LEU A 119 0.41 -5.40 23.13
CA LEU A 119 0.75 -5.96 24.45
C LEU A 119 0.80 -4.90 25.56
N LYS A 120 0.53 -3.62 25.26
CA LYS A 120 0.56 -2.55 26.26
C LYS A 120 -0.76 -2.49 27.06
N PRO A 121 -0.70 -2.48 28.40
CA PRO A 121 -1.87 -2.67 29.27
C PRO A 121 -2.84 -1.49 29.30
N SER A 122 -2.40 -0.25 29.03
CA SER A 122 -3.28 0.93 29.02
C SER A 122 -3.51 1.53 27.62
N GLN A 123 -4.66 2.19 27.41
CA GLN A 123 -4.94 2.95 26.17
C GLN A 123 -3.93 4.09 25.96
N LEU A 124 -3.46 4.72 27.04
CA LEU A 124 -2.43 5.75 27.00
C LEU A 124 -1.09 5.19 26.48
N GLU A 125 -0.65 4.04 26.98
CA GLU A 125 0.57 3.38 26.48
C GLU A 125 0.42 2.86 25.05
N ARG A 126 -0.80 2.49 24.62
CA ARG A 126 -1.05 2.16 23.20
C ARG A 126 -0.96 3.39 22.31
N ALA A 127 -1.51 4.53 22.75
CA ALA A 127 -1.37 5.81 22.05
C ALA A 127 0.08 6.28 22.00
N ILE A 128 0.84 6.11 23.09
CA ILE A 128 2.28 6.39 23.15
C ILE A 128 3.06 5.39 22.27
N ALA A 129 2.72 4.10 22.29
CA ALA A 129 3.37 3.10 21.42
C ALA A 129 3.07 3.32 19.93
N LEU A 130 1.91 3.89 19.60
CA LEU A 130 1.60 4.40 18.25
C LEU A 130 2.43 5.66 17.92
N GLN A 131 2.52 6.62 18.85
CA GLN A 131 3.40 7.80 18.73
C GLN A 131 4.87 7.43 18.53
N LEU A 132 5.33 6.36 19.17
CA LEU A 132 6.71 5.90 19.12
C LEU A 132 7.08 5.21 17.81
N LYS A 133 6.11 4.90 16.92
CA LYS A 133 6.43 4.22 15.65
C LYS A 133 7.02 5.17 14.62
N LEU A 134 6.47 6.39 14.49
CA LEU A 134 6.87 7.36 13.46
C LEU A 134 6.89 8.77 14.05
N ASN A 135 8.06 9.41 14.02
CA ASN A 135 8.22 10.79 14.47
C ASN A 135 8.49 11.71 13.27
N PRO A 136 7.67 12.74 13.01
CA PRO A 136 7.90 13.61 11.86
C PRO A 136 9.17 14.45 11.99
N VAL A 137 9.87 14.61 10.87
CA VAL A 137 11.04 15.47 10.74
C VAL A 137 10.56 16.91 10.61
N ARG A 138 10.65 17.68 11.70
CA ARG A 138 10.11 19.06 11.77
C ARG A 138 10.60 19.96 10.63
N SER A 139 11.89 19.90 10.27
CA SER A 139 12.47 20.71 9.19
C SER A 139 11.88 20.38 7.80
N SER A 140 11.32 19.19 7.63
CA SER A 140 10.66 18.79 6.38
C SER A 140 9.26 19.38 6.26
N VAL A 141 8.54 19.57 7.37
CA VAL A 141 7.07 19.79 7.37
C VAL A 141 6.60 21.10 8.01
N ALA A 142 7.40 21.75 8.86
CA ALA A 142 6.96 22.95 9.57
C ALA A 142 6.76 24.13 8.62
N GLY A 143 5.60 24.80 8.73
CA GLY A 143 5.20 25.94 7.91
C GLY A 143 4.80 25.59 6.48
N LYS A 144 4.56 24.31 6.16
CA LYS A 144 4.32 23.82 4.80
C LYS A 144 2.99 23.12 4.64
N ARG A 145 2.44 23.19 3.43
CA ARG A 145 1.39 22.32 2.89
C ARG A 145 2.02 20.99 2.49
N VAL A 146 1.57 19.90 3.09
CA VAL A 146 2.19 18.57 2.99
C VAL A 146 1.28 17.64 2.20
N VAL A 147 1.81 17.01 1.15
CA VAL A 147 1.21 15.79 0.58
C VAL A 147 1.75 14.59 1.35
N LEU A 148 0.87 13.90 2.08
CA LEU A 148 1.19 12.67 2.79
C LEU A 148 0.74 11.47 1.95
N VAL A 149 1.71 10.72 1.43
CA VAL A 149 1.44 9.49 0.66
C VAL A 149 1.46 8.29 1.60
N ASP A 150 0.40 7.49 1.59
CA ASP A 150 0.28 6.24 2.35
C ASP A 150 -0.09 5.09 1.41
N ASP A 151 0.14 3.83 1.81
CA ASP A 151 -0.13 2.68 0.95
C ASP A 151 -1.61 2.28 0.92
N SER A 152 -2.28 2.31 2.07
CA SER A 152 -3.64 1.80 2.25
C SER A 152 -4.26 2.33 3.54
N VAL A 153 -5.60 2.31 3.63
CA VAL A 153 -6.33 2.72 4.84
C VAL A 153 -7.36 1.66 5.21
N VAL A 154 -7.16 1.03 6.38
CA VAL A 154 -8.07 0.01 6.92
C VAL A 154 -9.09 0.63 7.88
N ARG A 155 -8.66 0.97 9.11
CA ARG A 155 -9.51 1.57 10.16
C ARG A 155 -9.26 3.06 10.39
N GLY A 156 -8.32 3.67 9.66
CA GLY A 156 -8.00 5.12 9.74
C GLY A 156 -7.26 5.59 11.00
N ASN A 157 -7.25 4.84 12.11
CA ASN A 157 -6.65 5.27 13.38
C ASN A 157 -5.16 5.66 13.27
N THR A 158 -4.36 4.86 12.56
CA THR A 158 -2.94 5.14 12.34
C THR A 158 -2.76 6.42 11.55
N LEU A 159 -3.48 6.57 10.44
CA LEU A 159 -3.38 7.73 9.58
C LEU A 159 -3.85 9.01 10.29
N LYS A 160 -4.97 8.97 11.02
CA LYS A 160 -5.43 10.07 11.88
C LYS A 160 -4.35 10.52 12.86
N HIS A 161 -3.62 9.55 13.43
CA HIS A 161 -2.51 9.84 14.32
C HIS A 161 -1.34 10.52 13.59
N VAL A 162 -0.97 10.03 12.41
CA VAL A 162 0.09 10.60 11.57
C VAL A 162 -0.23 12.05 11.21
N VAL A 163 -1.43 12.31 10.68
CA VAL A 163 -1.91 13.66 10.31
C VAL A 163 -1.89 14.60 11.51
N SER A 164 -2.42 14.16 12.65
CA SER A 164 -2.40 14.94 13.90
C SER A 164 -0.97 15.30 14.33
N THR A 165 -0.02 14.39 14.14
CA THR A 165 1.39 14.62 14.52
C THR A 165 2.09 15.56 13.54
N LEU A 166 1.79 15.50 12.25
CA LEU A 166 2.27 16.46 11.25
C LEU A 166 1.81 17.88 11.59
N ARG A 167 0.52 18.06 11.90
CA ARG A 167 -0.02 19.37 12.34
C ARG A 167 0.66 19.86 13.62
N ARG A 168 0.82 19.01 14.64
CA ARG A 168 1.58 19.38 15.87
C ARG A 168 3.03 19.76 15.59
N ARG A 169 3.62 19.25 14.52
CA ARG A 169 4.99 19.59 14.08
C ARG A 169 5.05 20.80 13.16
N GLY A 170 3.92 21.44 12.89
CA GLY A 170 3.82 22.73 12.23
C GLY A 170 3.38 22.68 10.77
N ALA A 171 2.93 21.54 10.24
CA ALA A 171 2.30 21.52 8.91
C ALA A 171 1.05 22.41 8.90
N THR A 172 0.92 23.27 7.90
CA THR A 172 -0.22 24.18 7.74
C THR A 172 -1.42 23.45 7.14
N GLU A 173 -1.15 22.61 6.14
CA GLU A 173 -2.11 21.73 5.49
C GLU A 173 -1.50 20.33 5.33
N VAL A 174 -2.35 19.31 5.32
CA VAL A 174 -2.03 17.91 5.12
C VAL A 174 -3.05 17.32 4.15
N HIS A 175 -2.60 16.99 2.94
CA HIS A 175 -3.37 16.35 1.88
C HIS A 175 -2.95 14.89 1.81
N VAL A 176 -3.85 13.98 2.17
CA VAL A 176 -3.54 12.54 2.16
C VAL A 176 -3.79 11.98 0.76
N ARG A 177 -2.87 11.16 0.29
CA ARG A 177 -2.97 10.45 -0.98
C ARG A 177 -2.67 8.98 -0.76
N VAL A 178 -3.69 8.14 -0.90
CA VAL A 178 -3.58 6.70 -0.65
C VAL A 178 -3.25 6.01 -1.96
N CYS A 179 -2.07 5.42 -2.06
CA CYS A 179 -1.57 4.71 -3.22
C CYS A 179 -2.18 3.29 -3.31
N SER A 180 -3.49 3.20 -3.09
CA SER A 180 -4.33 2.04 -3.38
C SER A 180 -5.76 2.51 -3.58
N PRO A 181 -6.60 1.71 -4.25
CA PRO A 181 -8.03 1.89 -4.15
C PRO A 181 -8.52 1.68 -2.73
N ARG A 182 -9.75 2.11 -2.49
CA ARG A 182 -10.44 1.94 -1.22
C ARG A 182 -10.56 0.47 -0.89
N LEU A 183 -10.28 0.11 0.36
CA LEU A 183 -10.62 -1.22 0.87
C LEU A 183 -12.11 -1.26 1.19
N LEU A 184 -12.85 -2.08 0.43
CA LEU A 184 -14.31 -2.19 0.50
C LEU A 184 -14.77 -3.56 0.99
N ASN A 185 -13.98 -4.61 0.78
CA ASN A 185 -14.32 -5.98 1.16
C ASN A 185 -13.19 -6.66 1.95
N GLY A 186 -13.58 -7.58 2.84
CA GLY A 186 -12.64 -8.50 3.46
C GLY A 186 -12.09 -9.52 2.46
N CYS A 187 -10.92 -10.10 2.73
CA CYS A 187 -10.29 -11.06 1.82
C CYS A 187 -10.73 -12.50 2.13
N PRO A 188 -11.33 -13.25 1.18
CA PRO A 188 -11.67 -14.66 1.37
C PRO A 188 -10.50 -15.61 1.10
N PHE A 189 -9.34 -15.10 0.65
CA PHE A 189 -8.20 -15.89 0.17
C PHE A 189 -7.00 -15.87 1.13
N GLY A 190 -7.20 -15.46 2.39
CA GLY A 190 -6.20 -15.59 3.46
C GLY A 190 -5.37 -14.34 3.78
N THR A 191 -5.55 -13.23 3.06
CA THR A 191 -4.99 -11.93 3.50
C THR A 191 -5.76 -11.42 4.71
N GLU A 192 -5.08 -10.85 5.69
CA GLU A 192 -5.70 -10.26 6.90
C GLU A 192 -6.36 -8.88 6.63
N VAL A 193 -7.26 -8.81 5.65
CA VAL A 193 -8.15 -7.65 5.47
C VAL A 193 -9.42 -7.89 6.30
N PRO A 194 -9.76 -7.00 7.25
CA PRO A 194 -10.91 -7.22 8.12
C PRO A 194 -12.23 -7.12 7.33
N PRO A 195 -13.35 -7.56 7.95
CA PRO A 195 -14.67 -7.48 7.31
C PRO A 195 -15.09 -6.04 7.00
N ALA A 196 -16.04 -5.88 6.07
CA ALA A 196 -16.39 -4.58 5.49
C ALA A 196 -16.90 -3.54 6.51
N ASP A 197 -17.55 -3.97 7.59
CA ASP A 197 -18.03 -3.12 8.67
C ASP A 197 -16.90 -2.51 9.52
N GLU A 198 -15.68 -3.04 9.42
CA GLU A 198 -14.49 -2.47 10.03
C GLU A 198 -13.67 -1.58 9.08
N LEU A 199 -14.02 -1.53 7.79
CA LEU A 199 -13.30 -0.76 6.77
C LEU A 199 -13.84 0.67 6.70
N ILE A 200 -13.03 1.63 7.15
CA ILE A 200 -13.47 3.03 7.26
C ILE A 200 -13.85 3.63 5.88
N ALA A 201 -13.13 3.22 4.83
CA ALA A 201 -13.35 3.69 3.47
C ALA A 201 -14.54 3.02 2.77
N ALA A 202 -15.10 1.95 3.34
CA ALA A 202 -16.30 1.28 2.84
C ALA A 202 -17.59 2.02 3.24
N SER A 203 -17.55 2.79 4.33
CA SER A 203 -18.71 3.46 4.90
C SER A 203 -18.76 4.97 4.65
N LEU A 204 -17.63 5.59 4.27
CA LEU A 204 -17.49 7.05 4.20
C LEU A 204 -16.99 7.50 2.83
N ASP A 205 -17.58 8.58 2.30
CA ASP A 205 -17.03 9.32 1.16
C ASP A 205 -15.73 10.06 1.51
N ASP A 206 -15.01 10.57 0.51
CA ASP A 206 -13.70 11.23 0.70
C ASP A 206 -13.77 12.48 1.60
N HIS A 207 -14.83 13.26 1.50
CA HIS A 207 -15.00 14.48 2.29
C HIS A 207 -15.22 14.12 3.77
N THR A 208 -16.16 13.22 4.05
CA THR A 208 -16.42 12.75 5.41
C THR A 208 -15.20 12.04 6.00
N LEU A 209 -14.51 11.23 5.19
CA LEU A 209 -13.29 10.55 5.62
C LEU A 209 -12.17 11.54 5.95
N SER A 210 -11.98 12.59 5.13
CA SER A 210 -11.00 13.65 5.39
C SER A 210 -11.24 14.32 6.75
N ALA A 211 -12.50 14.64 7.06
CA ALA A 211 -12.89 15.21 8.35
C ALA A 211 -12.61 14.26 9.53
N VAL A 212 -12.91 12.95 9.38
CA VAL A 212 -12.68 11.94 10.42
C VAL A 212 -11.18 11.76 10.70
N ILE A 213 -10.35 11.77 9.65
CA ILE A 213 -8.89 11.68 9.72
C ILE A 213 -8.26 12.99 10.22
N GLY A 214 -8.88 14.14 9.93
CA GLY A 214 -8.39 15.47 10.30
C GLY A 214 -7.40 16.07 9.29
N CYS A 215 -7.43 15.60 8.05
CA CYS A 215 -6.65 16.15 6.92
C CYS A 215 -7.50 17.15 6.13
N ASP A 216 -6.84 18.00 5.34
CA ASP A 216 -7.49 19.03 4.52
C ASP A 216 -8.14 18.43 3.26
N SER A 217 -7.53 17.37 2.73
CA SER A 217 -8.13 16.55 1.66
C SER A 217 -7.60 15.12 1.72
N MET A 218 -8.33 14.21 1.09
CA MET A 218 -7.94 12.83 0.88
C MET A 218 -8.39 12.37 -0.50
N SER A 219 -7.56 11.58 -1.16
CA SER A 219 -7.99 10.79 -2.33
C SER A 219 -7.29 9.43 -2.34
N PHE A 220 -7.85 8.52 -3.13
CA PHE A 220 -7.38 7.16 -3.34
C PHE A 220 -7.01 6.98 -4.81
N LEU A 221 -6.05 6.11 -5.10
CA LEU A 221 -5.85 5.61 -6.46
C LEU A 221 -7.14 4.95 -6.94
N ARG A 222 -7.56 5.20 -8.18
CA ARG A 222 -8.77 4.54 -8.70
C ARG A 222 -8.53 3.06 -8.95
N LEU A 223 -9.57 2.25 -8.86
CA LEU A 223 -9.47 0.81 -9.13
C LEU A 223 -9.03 0.57 -10.57
N GLU A 224 -9.55 1.35 -11.51
CA GLU A 224 -9.26 1.30 -12.93
C GLU A 224 -7.77 1.52 -13.19
N ASP A 225 -7.14 2.48 -12.51
CA ASP A 225 -5.72 2.75 -12.65
C ASP A 225 -4.87 1.59 -12.13
N LEU A 226 -5.22 1.03 -10.96
CA LEU A 226 -4.54 -0.17 -10.45
C LEU A 226 -4.64 -1.32 -11.45
N LEU A 227 -5.82 -1.56 -12.01
CA LEU A 227 -6.05 -2.63 -12.99
C LEU A 227 -5.30 -2.38 -14.29
N GLU A 228 -5.22 -1.13 -14.77
CA GLU A 228 -4.46 -0.78 -15.97
C GLU A 228 -2.95 -0.96 -15.75
N VAL A 229 -2.42 -0.48 -14.61
CA VAL A 229 -1.00 -0.60 -14.26
C VAL A 229 -0.57 -2.07 -14.21
N VAL A 230 -1.35 -2.93 -13.55
CA VAL A 230 -1.05 -4.37 -13.49
C VAL A 230 -1.32 -5.04 -14.84
N GLY A 231 -2.37 -4.62 -15.56
CA GLY A 231 -2.77 -5.15 -16.86
C GLY A 231 -1.72 -4.97 -17.95
N ARG A 232 -0.87 -3.94 -17.86
CA ARG A 232 0.29 -3.74 -18.77
C ARG A 232 1.31 -4.89 -18.73
N TYR A 233 1.30 -5.70 -17.68
CA TYR A 233 2.12 -6.91 -17.56
C TYR A 233 1.40 -8.17 -18.05
N GLY A 234 0.25 -8.03 -18.71
CA GLY A 234 -0.54 -9.16 -19.21
C GLY A 234 -1.31 -9.91 -18.13
N ILE A 235 -1.47 -9.31 -16.94
CA ILE A 235 -2.06 -9.94 -15.77
C ILE A 235 -3.40 -9.31 -15.43
N ARG A 236 -4.41 -10.13 -15.17
CA ARG A 236 -5.67 -9.70 -14.55
C ARG A 236 -5.68 -10.09 -13.07
N PRO A 237 -5.40 -9.16 -12.15
CA PRO A 237 -5.29 -9.52 -10.74
C PRO A 237 -6.66 -9.74 -10.09
N CYS A 238 -6.68 -10.48 -8.99
CA CYS A 238 -7.77 -10.43 -8.03
C CYS A 238 -7.74 -9.08 -7.30
N ALA A 239 -8.81 -8.30 -7.42
CA ALA A 239 -8.96 -7.00 -6.77
C ALA A 239 -10.18 -6.94 -5.84
N HIS A 240 -10.61 -8.08 -5.31
CA HIS A 240 -11.84 -8.18 -4.52
C HIS A 240 -11.88 -7.23 -3.32
N CYS A 241 -10.77 -7.16 -2.57
CA CYS A 241 -10.65 -6.28 -1.41
C CYS A 241 -10.90 -4.81 -1.77
N PHE A 242 -10.66 -4.43 -3.03
CA PHE A 242 -10.79 -3.08 -3.57
C PHE A 242 -12.14 -2.80 -4.24
N GLY A 243 -13.11 -3.71 -4.13
CA GLY A 243 -14.40 -3.61 -4.83
C GLY A 243 -14.41 -4.26 -6.22
N GLY A 244 -13.30 -4.86 -6.66
CA GLY A 244 -13.31 -5.69 -7.86
C GLY A 244 -14.20 -6.92 -7.70
N GLY A 245 -14.81 -7.37 -8.79
CA GLY A 245 -15.54 -8.65 -8.78
C GLY A 245 -14.61 -9.83 -8.45
N LEU A 246 -15.13 -10.82 -7.72
CA LEU A 246 -14.44 -12.12 -7.52
C LEU A 246 -14.24 -12.86 -8.85
N GLY A 247 -14.96 -12.45 -9.89
CA GLY A 247 -14.77 -12.94 -11.25
C GLY A 247 -15.07 -14.42 -11.40
N GLY A 248 -16.15 -14.88 -10.74
CA GLY A 248 -16.86 -16.09 -11.13
C GLY A 248 -17.55 -15.92 -12.49
N GLU A 249 -17.89 -17.03 -13.13
CA GLU A 249 -18.58 -17.09 -14.43
C GLU A 249 -19.71 -16.05 -14.50
N GLY A 250 -19.59 -15.06 -15.39
CA GLY A 250 -20.61 -14.01 -15.54
C GLY A 250 -20.15 -12.67 -16.12
N ASP A 251 -18.87 -12.32 -16.05
CA ASP A 251 -18.36 -11.10 -16.68
C ASP A 251 -17.88 -11.39 -18.11
N GLY A 252 -18.85 -11.55 -19.01
CA GLY A 252 -18.69 -11.57 -20.47
C GLY A 252 -19.08 -10.24 -21.09
#